data_AF-A0A3D0WDH6-F1
#
_entry.id   AF-A0A3D0WDH6-F1
#
_cell.length_a   1.000
_cell.length_b   1.000
_cell.length_c   1.000
_cell.angle_alpha   90.00
_cell.angle_beta   90.00
_cell.angle_gamma   90.00
#
_symmetry.space_group_name_H-M   'P 1'
#
loop_
_entity.id
_entity.type
_entity.pdbx_description
1 polymer ?
#
loop_
_entity_poly.entity_id
_entity_poly.type
_entity_poly.pdbx_seq_one_letter_code
_entity_poly.pdbx_strand_id
1 'polypeptide(L)'
;MSAPATSRAANQERKGPPLSAVRMMGLSTAAALLGGQQALADALAIEPRSLRLKLSADRGVTNDDLLFAAAALDARAERLMDHAAKLRAEAGQSKKGEC
;
A
#
# COMPACT_ATOMS: atom_id res chain seq x y z
N MET A 1 -31.14 33.89 -4.82
CA MET A 1 -30.23 33.13 -3.95
C MET A 1 -30.33 31.67 -4.36
N SER A 2 -29.38 31.18 -5.16
CA SER A 2 -29.39 29.81 -5.70
C SER A 2 -28.45 28.94 -4.89
N ALA A 3 -28.97 27.83 -4.34
CA ALA A 3 -28.20 26.84 -3.60
C ALA A 3 -27.28 26.04 -4.54
N PRO A 4 -26.06 25.66 -4.14
CA PRO A 4 -25.21 24.81 -4.96
C PRO A 4 -25.68 23.35 -4.86
N ALA A 5 -25.79 22.69 -6.01
CA ALA A 5 -26.05 21.27 -6.12
C ALA A 5 -24.94 20.47 -5.43
N THR A 6 -25.27 19.85 -4.29
CA THR A 6 -24.35 19.04 -3.50
C THR A 6 -23.91 17.81 -4.29
N SER A 7 -22.59 17.64 -4.37
CA SER A 7 -21.78 16.66 -5.08
C SER A 7 -22.00 15.18 -4.70
N ARG A 8 -23.22 14.66 -4.78
CA ARG A 8 -23.49 13.23 -4.52
C ARG A 8 -23.09 12.29 -5.66
N ALA A 9 -22.88 12.80 -6.87
CA ALA A 9 -22.55 12.00 -8.04
C ALA A 9 -21.09 11.52 -8.10
N ALA A 10 -20.15 12.16 -7.39
CA ALA A 10 -18.72 11.82 -7.49
C ALA A 10 -18.29 10.63 -6.62
N ASN A 11 -19.18 10.11 -5.76
CA ASN A 11 -18.85 9.07 -4.77
C ASN A 11 -19.49 7.70 -5.07
N GLN A 12 -20.18 7.57 -6.20
CA GLN A 12 -20.64 6.28 -6.70
C GLN A 12 -19.45 5.50 -7.28
N GLU A 13 -18.86 4.70 -6.40
CA GLU A 13 -18.49 3.32 -6.70
C GLU A 13 -17.44 3.12 -7.80
N ARG A 14 -16.20 3.51 -7.49
CA ARG A 14 -15.05 2.63 -7.77
C ARG A 14 -15.20 1.34 -6.96
N LYS A 15 -16.21 0.53 -7.27
CA LYS A 15 -16.39 -0.79 -6.68
C LYS A 15 -15.37 -1.69 -7.34
N GLY A 16 -14.52 -2.32 -6.53
CA GLY A 16 -13.56 -3.28 -7.05
C GLY A 16 -14.28 -4.43 -7.77
N PRO A 17 -13.57 -5.19 -8.62
CA PRO A 17 -14.08 -6.45 -9.15
C PRO A 17 -14.56 -7.36 -8.01
N PRO A 18 -15.38 -8.40 -8.31
CA PRO A 18 -15.94 -9.29 -7.30
C PRO A 18 -14.87 -9.80 -6.32
N LEU A 19 -15.33 -10.06 -5.10
CA LEU A 19 -14.49 -10.35 -3.93
C LEU A 19 -13.52 -11.49 -4.22
N SER A 20 -12.24 -11.15 -4.36
CA SER A 20 -11.16 -12.13 -4.43
C SER A 20 -10.48 -12.19 -3.08
N ALA A 21 -10.60 -13.35 -2.41
CA ALA A 21 -9.88 -13.62 -1.17
C ALA A 21 -8.37 -13.41 -1.32
N VAL A 22 -7.81 -13.75 -2.49
CA VAL A 22 -6.39 -13.56 -2.81
C VAL A 22 -6.01 -12.08 -2.78
N ARG A 23 -6.83 -11.19 -3.34
CA ARG A 23 -6.56 -9.75 -3.35
C ARG A 23 -6.61 -9.14 -1.95
N MET A 24 -7.59 -9.54 -1.14
CA MET A 24 -7.72 -9.08 0.25
C MET A 24 -6.57 -9.60 1.12
N MET A 25 -6.20 -10.88 0.94
CA MET A 25 -5.05 -11.48 1.63
C MET A 25 -3.76 -10.78 1.24
N GLY A 26 -3.55 -10.49 -0.05
CA GLY A 26 -2.39 -9.75 -0.54
C GLY A 26 -2.25 -8.37 0.11
N LEU A 27 -3.33 -7.59 0.20
CA LEU A 27 -3.32 -6.31 0.93
C LEU A 27 -3.08 -6.48 2.42
N SER A 28 -3.65 -7.51 3.04
CA SER A 28 -3.45 -7.78 4.47
C SER A 28 -1.99 -8.11 4.78
N THR A 29 -1.34 -8.91 3.92
CA THR A 29 0.10 -9.19 3.99
C THR A 29 0.93 -7.93 3.74
N ALA A 30 0.56 -7.10 2.75
CA ALA A 30 1.23 -5.84 2.51
C ALA A 30 1.18 -4.91 3.74
N ALA A 31 0.04 -4.83 4.43
CA ALA A 31 -0.08 -4.10 5.69
C ALA A 31 0.93 -4.61 6.73
N ALA A 32 1.00 -5.93 6.94
CA ALA A 32 1.94 -6.52 7.89
C ALA A 32 3.41 -6.21 7.54
N LEU A 33 3.77 -6.28 6.26
CA LEU A 33 5.13 -6.00 5.78
C LEU A 33 5.49 -4.51 5.85
N LEU A 34 4.52 -3.61 5.66
CA LEU A 34 4.74 -2.17 5.76
C LEU A 34 4.85 -1.68 7.22
N GLY A 35 4.36 -2.46 8.19
CA GLY A 35 4.38 -2.11 9.61
C GLY A 35 3.00 -1.79 10.21
N GLY A 36 1.92 -2.11 9.49
CA GLY A 36 0.54 -2.03 9.98
C GLY A 36 -0.45 -1.48 8.95
N GLN A 37 -1.72 -1.50 9.32
CA GLN A 37 -2.81 -0.98 8.48
C GLN A 37 -2.72 0.54 8.25
N GLN A 38 -2.20 1.30 9.22
CA GLN A 38 -2.03 2.75 9.05
C GLN A 38 -1.02 3.06 7.94
N ALA A 39 0.14 2.41 7.96
CA ALA A 39 1.16 2.58 6.93
C ALA A 39 0.65 2.21 5.52
N LEU A 40 -0.21 1.19 5.43
CA LEU A 40 -0.87 0.84 4.18
C LEU A 40 -1.91 1.90 3.76
N ALA A 41 -2.72 2.41 4.69
CA ALA A 41 -3.70 3.45 4.40
C ALA A 41 -3.03 4.73 3.86
N ASP A 42 -1.92 5.13 4.48
CA ASP A 42 -1.10 6.26 4.04
C ASP A 42 -0.52 6.02 2.64
N ALA A 43 0.00 4.81 2.37
CA ALA A 43 0.51 4.42 1.07
C ALA A 43 -0.55 4.44 -0.05
N LEU A 44 -1.80 4.11 0.28
CA LEU A 44 -2.92 4.16 -0.65
C LEU A 44 -3.58 5.55 -0.73
N ALA A 45 -3.11 6.53 0.05
CA ALA A 45 -3.72 7.85 0.20
C ALA A 45 -5.23 7.79 0.54
N ILE A 46 -5.60 6.87 1.44
CA ILE A 46 -6.99 6.69 1.89
C ILE A 46 -7.08 6.74 3.41
N GLU A 47 -8.28 7.08 3.88
CA GLU A 47 -8.61 6.97 5.31
C GLU A 47 -8.56 5.51 5.81
N PRO A 48 -8.14 5.24 7.05
CA PRO A 48 -8.15 3.91 7.64
C PRO A 48 -9.53 3.24 7.62
N ARG A 49 -10.61 4.03 7.74
CA ARG A 49 -11.99 3.55 7.57
C ARG A 49 -12.25 3.00 6.17
N SER A 50 -11.74 3.68 5.14
CA SER A 50 -11.85 3.26 3.75
C SER A 50 -11.05 2.00 3.47
N LEU A 51 -9.86 1.87 4.07
CA LEU A 51 -9.07 0.63 4.02
C LEU A 51 -9.84 -0.53 4.64
N ARG A 52 -10.48 -0.33 5.79
CA ARG A 52 -11.29 -1.37 6.46
C ARG A 52 -12.44 -1.86 5.58
N LEU A 53 -13.12 -0.97 4.86
CA LEU A 53 -14.19 -1.34 3.91
C LEU A 53 -13.70 -2.15 2.70
N LYS A 54 -12.43 -1.95 2.30
CA LYS A 54 -11.80 -2.76 1.23
C LYS A 54 -11.40 -4.15 1.73
N LEU A 55 -11.00 -4.25 2.99
CA LEU A 55 -10.64 -5.51 3.64
C LEU A 55 -11.85 -6.31 4.14
N SER A 56 -12.98 -5.66 4.46
CA SER A 56 -14.22 -6.28 4.96
C SER A 56 -15.09 -6.89 3.85
N ALA A 57 -14.62 -6.92 2.61
CA ALA A 57 -15.36 -7.43 1.47
C ALA A 57 -16.59 -6.59 1.05
N ASP A 58 -16.75 -5.35 1.54
CA ASP A 58 -17.90 -4.51 1.18
C ASP A 58 -17.71 -3.74 -0.14
N ARG A 59 -16.50 -3.21 -0.38
CA ARG A 59 -16.19 -2.42 -1.60
C ARG A 59 -15.32 -3.14 -2.64
N GLY A 60 -14.73 -4.28 -2.28
CA GLY A 60 -13.75 -4.98 -3.12
C GLY A 60 -12.41 -4.24 -3.24
N VAL A 61 -11.40 -4.97 -3.71
CA VAL A 61 -10.02 -4.47 -3.87
C VAL A 61 -9.78 -4.15 -5.34
N THR A 62 -9.46 -2.90 -5.66
CA THR A 62 -9.21 -2.44 -7.04
C THR A 62 -7.80 -2.81 -7.50
N ASN A 63 -7.52 -2.74 -8.82
CA ASN A 63 -6.16 -2.98 -9.33
C ASN A 63 -5.19 -1.90 -8.84
N ASP A 64 -5.65 -0.65 -8.80
CA ASP A 64 -4.89 0.48 -8.28
C ASP A 64 -4.43 0.23 -6.84
N ASP A 65 -5.29 -0.32 -5.98
CA ASP A 65 -4.94 -0.67 -4.60
C ASP A 65 -3.76 -1.65 -4.51
N LEU A 66 -3.73 -2.63 -5.42
CA LEU A 66 -2.65 -3.61 -5.47
C LEU A 66 -1.35 -2.97 -5.99
N LEU A 67 -1.45 -2.14 -7.01
CA LEU A 67 -0.29 -1.45 -7.60
C LEU A 67 0.31 -0.43 -6.61
N PHE A 68 -0.51 0.33 -5.90
CA PHE A 68 -0.04 1.24 -4.85
C PHE A 68 0.59 0.50 -3.68
N ALA A 69 -0.02 -0.61 -3.23
CA ALA A 69 0.57 -1.45 -2.20
C ALA A 69 1.92 -2.04 -2.63
N ALA A 70 2.04 -2.51 -3.88
CA ALA A 70 3.29 -3.02 -4.44
C ALA A 70 4.37 -1.92 -4.48
N ALA A 71 4.05 -0.74 -5.01
CA ALA A 71 4.99 0.39 -5.05
C ALA A 71 5.47 0.81 -3.66
N ALA A 72 4.59 0.77 -2.65
CA ALA A 72 4.97 1.06 -1.27
C ALA A 72 5.90 0.00 -0.67
N LEU A 73 5.70 -1.28 -1.01
CA LEU A 73 6.60 -2.36 -0.62
C LEU A 73 7.96 -2.22 -1.29
N ASP A 74 8.00 -1.88 -2.58
CA ASP A 74 9.25 -1.64 -3.32
C ASP A 74 10.05 -0.50 -2.68
N ALA A 75 9.40 0.64 -2.41
CA ALA A 75 10.04 1.77 -1.74
C ALA A 75 10.55 1.41 -0.33
N ARG A 76 9.85 0.53 0.39
CA ARG A 76 10.31 0.04 1.70
C ARG A 76 11.50 -0.92 1.54
N ALA A 77 11.48 -1.79 0.54
CA ALA A 77 12.57 -2.71 0.24
C ALA A 77 13.85 -1.95 -0.12
N GLU A 78 13.76 -0.90 -0.95
CA GLU A 78 14.88 -0.02 -1.27
C GLU A 78 15.51 0.58 -0.01
N ARG A 79 14.70 1.19 0.88
CA ARG A 79 15.20 1.75 2.15
C ARG A 79 15.88 0.70 3.03
N LEU A 80 15.35 -0.52 3.08
CA LEU A 80 15.94 -1.62 3.83
C LEU A 80 17.26 -2.10 3.21
N MET A 81 17.34 -2.16 1.89
CA MET A 81 18.57 -2.54 1.18
C MET A 81 19.66 -1.48 1.37
N ASP A 82 19.31 -0.19 1.28
CA ASP A 82 20.21 0.92 1.57
C ASP A 82 20.75 0.85 3.00
N HIS A 83 19.87 0.59 3.97
CA HIS A 83 20.29 0.45 5.36
C HIS A 83 21.18 -0.77 5.56
N ALA A 84 20.83 -1.91 4.97
CA ALA A 84 21.66 -3.11 5.01
C ALA A 84 23.03 -2.88 4.33
N ALA A 85 23.09 -2.12 3.24
CA ALA A 85 24.35 -1.74 2.59
C ALA A 85 25.24 -0.90 3.52
N LYS A 86 24.66 0.08 4.23
CA LYS A 86 25.37 0.87 5.25
C LYS A 86 25.93 -0.03 6.35
N LEU A 87 25.13 -0.96 6.89
CA LEU A 87 25.59 -1.91 7.91
C LEU A 87 26.71 -2.83 7.41
N ARG A 88 26.65 -3.30 6.16
CA ARG A 88 27.73 -4.10 5.56
C ARG A 88 29.01 -3.30 5.38
N ALA A 89 28.90 -2.02 5.00
CA ALA A 89 30.05 -1.13 4.90
C ALA A 89 30.72 -0.92 6.27
N GLU A 90 29.95 -0.67 7.32
CA GLU A 90 30.44 -0.56 8.71
C GLU A 90 31.08 -1.87 9.20
N ALA A 91 30.51 -3.01 8.82
CA ALA A 91 31.08 -4.33 9.12
C ALA A 91 32.36 -4.66 8.31
N GLY A 92 32.82 -3.77 7.42
CA GLY A 92 33.98 -3.99 6.56
C GLY A 92 33.75 -5.01 5.43
N GLN A 93 32.49 -5.35 5.12
CA GLN A 93 32.10 -6.23 4.01
C GLN A 93 31.94 -5.50 2.67
N SER A 94 32.41 -4.26 2.56
CA SER A 94 32.57 -3.58 1.28
C SER A 94 33.41 -4.48 0.38
N LYS A 95 32.87 -4.96 -0.76
CA LYS A 95 33.58 -5.84 -1.68
C LYS A 95 35.02 -5.33 -1.91
N LYS A 96 35.98 -5.93 -1.21
CA LYS A 96 37.40 -5.77 -1.48
C LYS A 96 37.71 -6.76 -2.59
N GLY A 97 37.99 -6.24 -3.78
CA GLY A 97 38.73 -6.92 -4.83
C GLY A 97 38.04 -8.11 -5.50
N GLU A 98 37.40 -7.85 -6.62
CA GLU A 98 37.65 -8.69 -7.79
C GLU A 98 38.76 -7.96 -8.57
N CYS A 99 39.94 -8.60 -8.62
CA CYS A 99 41.10 -8.19 -9.39
C CYS A 99 40.85 -8.35 -10.89
#